data_AF-A0A2W4WPM7-F1
#
_entry.id   AF-A0A2W4WPM7-F1
#
_cell.length_a   1.000
_cell.length_b   1.000
_cell.length_c   1.000
_cell.angle_alpha   90.00
_cell.angle_beta   90.00
_cell.angle_gamma   90.00
#
_symmetry.space_group_name_H-M   'P 1'
#
loop_
_entity.id
_entity.type
_entity.pdbx_description
1 polymer ?
#
loop_
_entity_poly.entity_id
_entity_poly.type
_entity_poly.pdbx_seq_one_letter_code
_entity_poly.pdbx_strand_id
1 'polypeptide(L)' 'MSYLCDTNIISELSRPQTNFGVIAWSVNVTTITLSVITIEEITFGLTAKPNPRIQTWFQNFLSNNCQIIPITPEIAKLA' A
#
# COMPACT_ATOMS: atom_id res chain seq x y z
N MET A 1 -7.29 4.77 -14.85
CA MET A 1 -5.86 4.39 -14.88
C MET A 1 -5.60 3.55 -13.63
N SER A 2 -4.91 2.40 -13.76
CA SER A 2 -4.51 1.60 -12.58
C SER A 2 -3.05 1.92 -12.24
N TYR A 3 -2.75 2.13 -10.96
CA TYR A 3 -1.41 2.43 -10.47
C TYR A 3 -0.94 1.28 -9.57
N LEU A 4 0.28 0.77 -9.82
CA LEU A 4 0.98 -0.09 -8.87
C LEU A 4 1.73 0.82 -7.90
N CYS A 5 1.32 0.81 -6.63
CA CYS A 5 1.89 1.68 -5.62
C CYS A 5 2.96 0.97 -4.80
N ASP A 6 4.03 1.70 -4.50
CA ASP A 6 5.09 1.31 -3.58
C ASP A 6 4.68 1.54 -2.12
N THR A 7 5.40 0.90 -1.21
CA THR A 7 5.27 0.99 0.26
C THR A 7 5.30 2.43 0.76
N ASN A 8 6.09 3.30 0.13
CA ASN A 8 6.17 4.71 0.53
C ASN A 8 4.86 5.48 0.31
N ILE A 9 4.18 5.25 -0.81
CA ILE A 9 2.89 5.91 -1.10
C ILE A 9 1.84 5.48 -0.07
N ILE A 10 1.80 4.19 0.25
CA ILE A 10 0.84 3.65 1.23
C ILE A 10 1.16 4.13 2.64
N SER A 11 2.44 4.17 2.99
CA SER A 11 2.90 4.72 4.27
C SER A 11 2.48 6.18 4.42
N GLU A 12 2.64 6.98 3.38
CA GLU A 12 2.28 8.41 3.36
C GLU A 12 0.77 8.62 3.51
N LEU A 13 -0.06 7.82 2.84
CA LEU A 13 -1.52 7.82 2.97
C LEU A 13 -2.02 7.46 4.38
N SER A 14 -1.21 6.72 5.16
CA SER A 14 -1.54 6.33 6.54
C SER A 14 -1.17 7.39 7.59
N ARG A 15 -0.35 8.39 7.22
CA ARG A 15 0.15 9.40 8.14
C ARG A 15 -0.97 10.37 8.55
N PRO A 16 -0.94 10.90 9.78
CA PRO A 16 -1.87 11.97 10.18
C PRO A 16 -1.70 13.26 9.37
N GLN A 17 -0.47 13.58 8.98
CA GLN A 17 -0.15 14.73 8.13
C GLN A 17 0.52 14.20 6.86
N THR A 18 -0.30 13.98 5.84
CA THR A 18 0.11 13.47 4.53
C THR A 18 0.53 14.61 3.61
N ASN A 19 1.52 14.35 2.76
CA ASN A 19 1.89 15.26 1.69
C ASN A 19 0.69 15.63 0.80
N PHE A 20 0.49 16.93 0.56
CA PHE A 20 -0.63 17.45 -0.23
C PHE A 20 -0.68 16.88 -1.65
N GLY A 21 0.47 16.66 -2.29
CA GLY A 21 0.53 16.07 -3.63
C GLY A 21 0.02 14.63 -3.68
N VAL A 22 0.27 13.84 -2.64
CA VAL A 22 -0.24 12.46 -2.53
C VAL A 22 -1.75 12.45 -2.34
N ILE A 23 -2.29 13.38 -1.56
CA ILE A 23 -3.75 13.55 -1.42
C ILE A 23 -4.38 13.99 -2.75
N ALA A 24 -3.84 15.03 -3.38
CA ALA A 24 -4.37 15.57 -4.64
C ALA A 24 -4.38 14.51 -5.76
N TRP A 25 -3.35 13.66 -5.79
CA TRP A 25 -3.30 12.51 -6.68
C TRP A 25 -4.34 11.44 -6.30
N SER A 26 -4.41 11.03 -5.03
CA SER A 26 -5.24 9.90 -4.61
C SER A 26 -6.75 10.13 -4.77
N VAL A 27 -7.21 11.38 -4.71
CA VAL A 27 -8.62 11.76 -4.97
C VAL A 27 -9.08 11.33 -6.37
N ASN A 28 -8.17 11.25 -7.34
CA ASN A 28 -8.48 10.87 -8.71
C ASN A 28 -8.26 9.37 -9.00
N VAL A 29 -7.87 8.58 -7.99
CA VAL A 29 -7.56 7.15 -8.13
C VAL A 29 -8.66 6.31 -7.51
N THR A 30 -9.38 5.58 -8.35
CA THR A 30 -10.50 4.72 -7.89
C THR A 30 -10.04 3.37 -7.36
N THR A 31 -8.90 2.87 -7.83
CA THR A 31 -8.36 1.57 -7.43
C THR A 31 -6.85 1.62 -7.41
N ILE A 32 -6.27 1.21 -6.28
CA ILE A 32 -4.81 1.11 -6.10
C ILE A 32 -4.43 -0.36 -6.26
N THR A 33 -3.40 -0.65 -7.05
CA THR A 33 -2.86 -2.00 -7.14
C THR A 33 -1.65 -2.12 -6.21
N LEU A 34 -1.57 -3.21 -5.45
CA LEU A 34 -0.44 -3.51 -4.57
C LEU A 34 0.14 -4.88 -4.88
N SER A 35 1.47 -4.96 -4.92
CA SER A 35 2.18 -6.23 -4.91
C SER A 35 2.11 -6.86 -3.52
N VAL A 36 2.08 -8.20 -3.48
CA VAL A 36 2.28 -8.94 -2.23
C VAL A 36 3.59 -8.59 -1.52
N ILE A 37 4.61 -8.11 -2.25
CA ILE A 37 5.88 -7.63 -1.66
C ILE A 37 5.65 -6.38 -0.81
N THR A 38 4.90 -5.39 -1.31
CA THR A 38 4.55 -4.18 -0.54
C THR A 38 3.74 -4.52 0.71
N ILE A 39 2.86 -5.53 0.62
CA ILE A 39 2.09 -6.00 1.78
C ILE A 39 3.03 -6.64 2.82
N GLU A 40 4.00 -7.44 2.37
CA GLU A 40 5.01 -8.05 3.23
C GLU A 40 5.83 -6.98 3.96
N GLU A 41 6.35 -5.98 3.25
CA GLU A 41 7.15 -4.90 3.84
C GLU A 41 6.37 -4.11 4.91
N ILE A 42 5.11 -3.75 4.63
CA ILE A 42 4.26 -3.03 5.59
C ILE A 42 3.96 -3.93 6.80
N THR A 43 3.63 -5.21 6.57
CA THR A 43 3.36 -6.17 7.64
C THR A 43 4.58 -6.37 8.53
N PHE A 44 5.76 -6.51 7.92
CA PHE A 44 7.02 -6.63 8.62
C PHE A 44 7.30 -5.37 9.46
N GLY A 45 7.15 -4.18 8.88
CA GLY A 45 7.31 -2.91 9.58
C GLY A 45 6.35 -2.75 10.77
N LEU A 46 5.08 -3.12 10.60
CA LEU A 46 4.07 -3.09 11.66
C LEU A 46 4.27 -4.18 12.72
N THR A 47 4.94 -5.27 12.39
CA THR A 47 5.31 -6.31 13.37
C THR A 47 6.51 -5.85 14.19
N ALA A 48 7.52 -5.26 13.54
CA ALA A 48 8.71 -4.72 14.20
C ALA A 48 8.39 -3.50 15.10
N LYS A 49 7.45 -2.65 14.67
CA LYS A 49 6.97 -1.49 15.44
C LYS A 49 5.44 -1.45 15.46
N PRO A 50 4.81 -2.16 16.40
CA PRO A 50 3.35 -2.24 16.49
C PRO A 50 2.69 -0.87 16.61
N ASN A 51 1.71 -0.64 15.74
CA ASN A 51 0.84 0.53 15.78
C ASN A 51 -0.59 0.09 15.43
N PRO A 52 -1.44 -0.22 16.43
CA PRO A 52 -2.78 -0.76 16.21
C PRO A 52 -3.64 0.11 15.29
N ARG A 53 -3.51 1.44 15.39
CA ARG A 53 -4.22 2.39 14.52
C ARG A 53 -3.89 2.17 13.05
N ILE A 54 -2.59 2.07 12.73
CA ILE A 54 -2.12 1.88 11.35
C ILE A 54 -2.44 0.46 10.87
N GLN A 55 -2.36 -0.55 11.75
CA GLN A 55 -2.77 -1.92 11.40
C GLN A 55 -4.24 -1.98 11.00
N THR A 56 -5.15 -1.43 11.82
CA THR A 56 -6.58 -1.39 11.48
C THR A 56 -6.84 -0.59 10.20
N TRP A 57 -6.19 0.57 10.06
CA TRP A 57 -6.30 1.37 8.83
C TRP A 57 -5.86 0.57 7.60
N PHE A 58 -4.71 -0.12 7.68
CA PHE A 58 -4.15 -0.86 6.55
C PHE A 58 -5.02 -2.04 6.15
N GLN A 59 -5.55 -2.80 7.12
CA GLN A 59 -6.47 -3.91 6.84
C GLN A 59 -7.77 -3.43 6.17
N ASN A 60 -8.33 -2.30 6.63
CA ASN A 60 -9.50 -1.69 5.99
C ASN A 60 -9.17 -1.19 4.57
N PHE A 61 -7.98 -0.59 4.38
CA PHE A 61 -7.54 -0.10 3.08
C PHE A 61 -7.36 -1.24 2.07
N LEU A 62 -6.71 -2.35 2.48
CA LEU A 62 -6.57 -3.54 1.64
C LEU A 62 -7.91 -4.12 1.19
N SER A 63 -8.90 -4.11 2.07
CA SER A 63 -10.22 -4.72 1.80
C SER A 63 -11.10 -3.87 0.88
N ASN A 64 -10.95 -2.54 0.91
CA ASN A 64 -11.90 -1.62 0.28
C ASN A 64 -11.32 -0.85 -0.92
N ASN A 65 -10.01 -0.69 -1.00
CA ASN A 65 -9.38 0.26 -1.94
C ASN A 65 -8.30 -0.38 -2.82
N CYS A 66 -7.97 -1.66 -2.59
CA CYS A 66 -6.83 -2.31 -3.23
C CYS A 66 -7.20 -3.51 -4.09
N GLN A 67 -6.52 -3.63 -5.23
CA GLN A 67 -6.34 -4.88 -5.95
C GLN A 67 -4.96 -5.44 -5.61
N ILE A 68 -4.90 -6.69 -5.15
CA ILE A 68 -3.64 -7.34 -4.79
C ILE A 68 -3.15 -8.17 -5.98
N ILE A 69 -1.89 -8.00 -6.37
CA ILE A 69 -1.23 -8.80 -7.41
C ILE A 69 -0.17 -9.72 -6.80
N PRO A 70 -0.19 -11.02 -7.16
CA PRO A 70 0.82 -11.97 -6.69
C PRO A 70 2.15 -11.76 -7.41
N ILE A 71 3.23 -12.23 -6.78
CA ILE A 71 4.49 -12.49 -7.49
C ILE A 71 4.48 -13.93 -7.97
N THR A 72 4.74 -14.11 -9.27
CA THR A 72 4.93 -15.41 -9.90
C THR A 72 6.42 -15.63 -10.23
N PRO A 73 6.86 -16.88 -10.49
CA PRO A 73 8.24 -17.14 -10.90
C PRO A 73 8.67 -16.36 -12.16
N GLU A 74 7.75 -16.07 -13.07
CA GLU A 74 8.01 -15.30 -14.30
C GLU A 74 8.26 -13.83 -13.97
N ILE A 75 7.44 -13.24 -13.09
CA ILE A 75 7.61 -11.87 -12.62
C ILE A 75 8.92 -11.74 -11.85
N ALA A 76 9.24 -12.72 -10.99
CA ALA A 76 10.46 -12.71 -10.18
C ALA A 76 11.76 -12.73 -11.01
N LYS A 77 11.72 -13.28 -12.23
CA LYS A 77 12.89 -13.30 -13.14
C LYS A 77 13.16 -11.94 -13.82
N LEU A 78 12.21 -11.00 -13.76
CA LEU A 78 12.32 -9.68 -14.37
C LEU A 78 12.84 -8.61 -13.39
N ALA A 79 12.98 -8.97 -12.10
CA ALA A 79 13.45 -8.09 -11.04
C ALA A 79 14.97 -7.92 -11.03
#